data_AF-A0A662G6Y6-F1
#
_entry.id   AF-A0A662G6Y6-F1
#
_cell.length_a   1.000
_cell.length_b   1.000
_cell.length_c   1.000
_cell.angle_alpha   90.00
_cell.angle_beta   90.00
_cell.angle_gamma   90.00
#
_symmetry.space_group_name_H-M   'P 1'
#
loop_
_entity.id
_entity.type
_entity.pdbx_description
1 polymer ?
#
loop_
_entity_poly.entity_id
_entity_poly.type
_entity_poly.pdbx_seq_one_letter_code
_entity_poly.pdbx_strand_id
1 'polypeptide(L)'
;MIKHIAYFQHNIIMDWSFIISVGLSIEAVVSCLWSFVEKYYLPKEVCFIYTSVTERFRDILRDVVKTFSPTISIRDVVVNETSIENIVKKVGSIVDEYRVRGYKVCIDVTPGRKTMSIALYYTGLRKNVDKIVYLHLKNKMFEGEIYPFIPKPCIDLVTLYGD
;
A
#
# COMPACT_ATOMS: atom_id res chain seq x y z
N MET A 1 -4.55 -25.07 -22.31
CA MET A 1 -3.38 -25.28 -21.44
C MET A 1 -3.08 -23.90 -20.86
N ILE A 2 -3.36 -23.51 -19.61
CA ILE A 2 -3.53 -24.21 -18.35
C ILE A 2 -4.64 -23.50 -17.56
N LYS A 3 -5.46 -24.30 -16.89
CA LYS A 3 -6.52 -23.93 -15.96
C LYS A 3 -5.91 -23.19 -14.75
N HIS A 4 -6.25 -21.93 -14.53
CA HIS A 4 -5.99 -21.28 -13.22
C HIS A 4 -7.02 -20.22 -12.81
N ILE A 5 -8.21 -20.20 -13.42
CA ILE A 5 -9.33 -19.33 -12.99
C ILE A 5 -10.40 -20.18 -12.31
N ALA A 6 -10.03 -20.89 -11.24
CA ALA A 6 -11.00 -21.67 -10.48
C ALA A 6 -10.55 -21.88 -9.03
N TYR A 7 -10.54 -20.81 -8.22
CA TYR A 7 -10.69 -20.88 -6.76
C TYR A 7 -11.23 -19.53 -6.24
N PHE A 8 -12.42 -19.14 -6.69
CA PHE A 8 -13.21 -18.11 -6.02
C PHE A 8 -14.19 -18.81 -5.07
N GLN A 9 -13.68 -19.27 -3.92
CA GLN A 9 -14.52 -19.65 -2.79
C GLN A 9 -15.18 -18.39 -2.22
N HIS A 10 -16.46 -18.50 -1.87
CA HIS A 10 -17.27 -17.49 -1.19
C HIS A 10 -16.67 -17.09 0.18
N ASN A 11 -15.69 -16.19 0.14
CA ASN A 11 -15.33 -15.37 1.28
C ASN A 11 -16.03 -14.02 1.11
N ILE A 12 -16.62 -13.51 2.19
CA ILE A 12 -17.12 -12.14 2.28
C ILE A 12 -16.01 -11.24 1.73
N ILE A 13 -16.23 -10.62 0.56
CA ILE A 13 -15.27 -9.70 -0.06
C ILE A 13 -15.15 -8.54 0.93
N MET A 14 -14.05 -8.50 1.67
CA MET A 14 -13.80 -7.42 2.61
C MET A 14 -13.34 -6.21 1.82
N ASP A 15 -14.01 -5.07 2.04
CA ASP A 15 -13.66 -3.82 1.38
C ASP A 15 -12.42 -3.24 2.06
N TRP A 16 -11.26 -3.45 1.45
CA TRP A 16 -10.00 -2.90 1.93
C TRP A 16 -9.76 -1.48 1.41
N SER A 17 -9.15 -0.64 2.23
CA SER A 17 -8.37 0.51 1.79
C SER A 17 -6.88 0.24 2.02
N PHE A 18 -6.06 0.71 1.09
CA PHE A 18 -4.61 0.52 1.11
C PHE A 18 -3.91 1.88 1.14
N ILE A 19 -3.23 2.19 2.24
CA ILE A 19 -2.48 3.44 2.42
C ILE A 19 -1.00 3.16 2.25
N ILE A 20 -0.32 3.92 1.40
CA ILE A 20 1.10 3.73 1.11
C ILE A 20 1.79 5.07 0.86
N SER A 21 3.02 5.23 1.37
CA SER A 21 3.86 6.37 1.02
C SER A 21 4.47 6.23 -0.38
N VAL A 22 4.78 7.34 -1.02
CA VAL A 22 5.42 7.34 -2.34
C VAL A 22 6.87 7.75 -2.17
N GLY A 23 7.78 6.84 -2.53
CA GLY A 23 9.22 7.09 -2.58
C GLY A 23 9.70 7.50 -3.97
N LEU A 24 11.02 7.47 -4.17
CA LEU A 24 11.61 7.77 -5.49
C LEU A 24 11.57 6.58 -6.46
N SER A 25 11.43 5.35 -5.97
CA SER A 25 11.21 4.16 -6.79
C SER A 25 9.71 3.91 -6.90
N ILE A 26 9.19 4.03 -8.13
CA ILE A 26 7.81 3.69 -8.46
C ILE A 26 7.64 2.17 -8.36
N GLU A 27 8.64 1.40 -8.79
CA GLU A 27 8.66 -0.07 -8.80
C GLU A 27 8.39 -0.63 -7.40
N ALA A 28 8.95 -0.01 -6.36
CA ALA A 28 8.66 -0.37 -4.98
C ALA A 28 7.18 -0.15 -4.61
N VAL A 29 6.60 0.99 -4.97
CA VAL A 29 5.19 1.31 -4.70
C VAL A 29 4.26 0.34 -5.43
N VAL A 30 4.53 0.09 -6.71
CA VAL A 30 3.76 -0.85 -7.55
C VAL A 30 3.88 -2.27 -7.00
N SER A 31 5.08 -2.69 -6.60
CA SER A 31 5.32 -4.01 -6.04
C SER A 31 4.57 -4.23 -4.73
N CYS A 32 4.49 -3.21 -3.87
CA CYS A 32 3.72 -3.27 -2.63
C CYS A 32 2.23 -3.46 -2.92
N LEU A 33 1.65 -2.64 -3.81
CA LEU A 33 0.25 -2.80 -4.22
C LEU A 33 0.00 -4.18 -4.85
N TRP A 34 0.90 -4.66 -5.72
CA TRP A 34 0.77 -5.98 -6.33
C TRP A 34 0.77 -7.09 -5.28
N SER A 35 1.73 -7.07 -4.36
CA SER A 35 1.84 -8.05 -3.29
C SER A 35 0.61 -8.05 -2.38
N PHE A 36 0.03 -6.87 -2.13
CA PHE A 36 -1.20 -6.72 -1.36
C PHE A 36 -2.39 -7.34 -2.11
N VAL A 37 -2.56 -7.03 -3.40
CA VAL A 37 -3.66 -7.56 -4.22
C VAL A 37 -3.57 -9.09 -4.35
N GLU A 38 -2.36 -9.64 -4.48
CA GLU A 38 -2.16 -11.10 -4.54
C GLU A 38 -2.51 -11.79 -3.22
N LYS A 39 -2.15 -11.19 -2.08
CA LYS A 39 -2.34 -11.79 -0.75
C LYS A 39 -3.75 -11.61 -0.19
N TYR A 40 -4.36 -10.46 -0.42
CA TYR A 40 -5.65 -10.09 0.13
C TYR A 40 -6.70 -10.09 -0.98
N TYR A 41 -6.99 -8.95 -1.61
CA TYR A 41 -7.82 -8.79 -2.82
C TYR A 41 -7.64 -7.34 -3.31
N LEU A 42 -8.31 -6.96 -4.41
CA LEU A 42 -8.35 -5.56 -4.86
C LEU A 42 -8.92 -4.64 -3.76
N PRO A 43 -8.21 -3.56 -3.37
CA PRO A 43 -8.77 -2.57 -2.46
C PRO A 43 -9.86 -1.74 -3.16
N LYS A 44 -10.82 -1.21 -2.39
CA LYS A 44 -11.78 -0.22 -2.88
C LYS A 44 -11.15 1.14 -3.12
N GLU A 45 -10.12 1.48 -2.34
CA GLU A 45 -9.41 2.75 -2.47
C GLU A 45 -7.92 2.57 -2.14
N VAL A 46 -7.06 3.18 -2.96
CA VAL A 46 -5.63 3.34 -2.66
C VAL A 46 -5.38 4.80 -2.29
N CYS A 47 -4.75 5.01 -1.13
CA CYS A 47 -4.33 6.32 -0.66
C CYS A 47 -2.81 6.46 -0.78
N PHE A 48 -2.37 7.32 -1.69
CA PHE A 48 -0.96 7.64 -1.87
C PHE A 48 -0.56 8.85 -1.02
N ILE A 49 0.47 8.68 -0.20
CA ILE A 49 1.06 9.74 0.62
C ILE A 49 2.35 10.22 -0.05
N TYR A 50 2.31 11.40 -0.66
CA TYR A 50 3.42 12.01 -1.39
C TYR A 50 4.13 13.07 -0.57
N THR A 51 5.38 13.35 -0.93
CA THR A 51 6.04 14.63 -0.67
C THR A 51 5.88 15.55 -1.89
N SER A 52 6.23 16.83 -1.77
CA SER A 52 6.28 17.73 -2.93
C SER A 52 7.20 17.24 -4.05
N VAL A 53 8.23 16.47 -3.73
CA VAL A 53 9.17 15.89 -4.71
C VAL A 53 8.55 14.71 -5.44
N THR A 54 7.83 13.84 -4.72
CA THR A 54 7.28 12.61 -5.30
C THR A 54 5.89 12.80 -5.92
N GLU A 55 5.24 13.94 -5.69
CA GLU A 55 3.94 14.29 -6.29
C GLU A 55 3.96 14.20 -7.82
N ARG A 56 5.12 14.41 -8.45
CA ARG A 56 5.32 14.22 -9.89
C ARG A 56 4.98 12.81 -10.40
N PHE A 57 4.91 11.80 -9.52
CA PHE A 57 4.57 10.43 -9.86
C PHE A 57 3.07 10.12 -9.78
N ARG A 58 2.25 11.12 -9.45
CA ARG A 58 0.79 10.96 -9.28
C ARG A 58 0.13 10.36 -10.52
N ASP A 59 0.36 10.93 -11.69
CA ASP A 59 -0.35 10.50 -12.89
C ASP A 59 0.01 9.08 -13.32
N ILE A 60 1.31 8.74 -13.28
CA ILE A 60 1.76 7.38 -13.58
C ILE A 60 1.24 6.36 -12.57
N LEU A 61 1.21 6.68 -11.27
CA LEU A 61 0.61 5.79 -10.27
C LEU A 61 -0.91 5.64 -10.45
N ARG A 62 -1.60 6.69 -10.90
CA ARG A 62 -3.03 6.61 -11.24
C ARG A 62 -3.27 5.67 -12.41
N ASP A 63 -2.44 5.73 -13.44
CA ASP A 63 -2.54 4.84 -14.60
C ASP A 63 -2.22 3.38 -14.23
N VAL A 64 -1.23 3.16 -13.36
CA VAL A 64 -0.94 1.83 -12.81
C VAL A 64 -2.16 1.28 -12.07
N VAL A 65 -2.74 2.03 -11.13
CA VAL A 65 -3.90 1.56 -10.34
C VAL A 65 -5.09 1.23 -11.25
N LYS A 66 -5.35 2.07 -12.26
CA LYS A 66 -6.41 1.80 -13.25
C LYS A 66 -6.15 0.57 -14.10
N THR A 67 -4.88 0.22 -14.32
CA THR A 67 -4.48 -1.02 -14.99
C THR A 67 -4.77 -2.26 -14.13
N PHE A 68 -4.64 -2.16 -12.81
CA PHE A 68 -5.09 -3.21 -11.89
C PHE A 68 -6.62 -3.36 -11.93
N SER A 69 -7.34 -2.26 -11.81
CA SER A 69 -8.79 -2.22 -12.03
C SER A 69 -9.30 -0.77 -12.11
N PRO A 70 -10.20 -0.44 -13.05
CA PRO A 70 -10.81 0.89 -13.13
C PRO A 70 -11.76 1.20 -11.96
N THR A 71 -12.12 0.20 -11.14
CA THR A 71 -13.04 0.37 -10.00
C THR A 71 -12.35 0.83 -8.72
N ILE A 72 -11.01 0.87 -8.70
CA ILE A 72 -10.25 1.31 -7.53
C ILE A 72 -10.27 2.84 -7.48
N SER A 73 -10.82 3.39 -6.41
CA SER A 73 -10.74 4.83 -6.14
C SER A 73 -9.32 5.22 -5.74
N ILE A 74 -8.90 6.44 -6.07
CA ILE A 74 -7.56 6.93 -5.76
C ILE A 74 -7.67 8.21 -4.96
N ARG A 75 -7.04 8.21 -3.79
CA ARG A 75 -6.86 9.37 -2.93
C ARG A 75 -5.38 9.73 -2.91
N ASP A 76 -5.10 11.02 -3.05
CA ASP A 76 -3.74 11.52 -3.07
C ASP A 76 -3.58 12.57 -1.96
N VAL A 77 -2.52 12.46 -1.17
CA VAL A 77 -2.24 13.37 -0.04
C VAL A 77 -0.80 13.82 -0.08
N VAL A 78 -0.58 15.14 -0.08
CA VAL A 78 0.76 15.71 -0.01
C VAL A 78 1.08 16.08 1.44
N VAL A 79 2.25 15.66 1.90
CA VAL A 79 2.78 15.90 3.25
C VAL A 79 4.18 16.51 3.21
N ASN A 80 4.57 17.16 4.30
CA ASN A 80 5.97 17.50 4.53
C ASN A 80 6.66 16.32 5.23
N GLU A 81 7.65 15.70 4.58
CA GLU A 81 8.32 14.49 5.09
C GLU A 81 9.04 14.68 6.43
N THR A 82 9.37 15.92 6.81
CA THR A 82 10.03 16.22 8.09
C THR A 82 9.05 16.42 9.24
N SER A 83 7.74 16.56 8.96
CA SER A 83 6.71 16.76 9.97
C SER A 83 5.96 15.45 10.25
N ILE A 84 6.55 14.59 11.08
CA ILE A 84 5.93 13.32 11.50
C ILE A 84 4.53 13.55 12.08
N GLU A 85 4.36 14.56 12.94
CA GLU A 85 3.06 14.89 13.54
C GLU A 85 2.00 15.25 12.49
N ASN A 86 2.37 16.00 11.44
CA ASN A 86 1.45 16.35 10.35
C ASN A 86 1.00 15.10 9.58
N ILE A 87 1.94 14.19 9.30
CA ILE A 87 1.64 12.92 8.64
C ILE A 87 0.69 12.10 9.50
N VAL A 88 0.99 11.96 10.80
CA VAL A 88 0.16 11.18 11.74
C VAL A 88 -1.26 11.74 11.84
N LYS A 89 -1.40 13.06 11.93
CA LYS A 89 -2.71 13.72 11.98
C LYS A 89 -3.51 13.49 10.70
N LYS A 90 -2.91 13.74 9.53
CA LYS A 90 -3.58 13.60 8.22
C LYS A 90 -3.98 12.16 7.95
N VAL A 91 -3.03 11.22 8.08
CA VAL A 91 -3.29 9.80 7.84
C VAL A 91 -4.29 9.27 8.87
N GLY A 92 -4.17 9.68 10.14
CA GLY A 92 -5.12 9.29 11.18
C GLY A 92 -6.57 9.69 10.86
N SER A 93 -6.80 10.89 10.33
CA SER A 93 -8.12 11.32 9.86
C SER A 93 -8.65 10.45 8.72
N ILE A 94 -7.78 10.09 7.78
CA ILE A 94 -8.15 9.25 6.63
C ILE A 94 -8.52 7.83 7.09
N VAL A 95 -7.79 7.28 8.07
CA VAL A 95 -8.14 6.00 8.69
C VAL A 95 -9.54 6.06 9.31
N ASP A 96 -9.87 7.15 10.02
CA ASP A 96 -11.20 7.32 10.61
C ASP A 96 -12.29 7.39 9.52
N GLU A 97 -12.05 8.12 8.42
CA GLU A 97 -12.96 8.19 7.27
C GLU A 97 -13.20 6.81 6.62
N TYR A 98 -12.14 6.01 6.46
CA TYR A 98 -12.27 4.66 5.91
C TYR A 98 -13.11 3.74 6.79
N ARG A 99 -12.95 3.84 8.11
CA ARG A 99 -13.75 3.06 9.05
C ARG A 99 -15.22 3.43 9.03
N VAL A 100 -15.54 4.72 8.91
CA VAL A 100 -16.94 5.18 8.76
C VAL A 100 -17.57 4.58 7.49
N ARG A 101 -16.79 4.36 6.43
CA ARG A 101 -17.22 3.68 5.20
C ARG A 101 -17.28 2.16 5.31
N GLY A 102 -16.93 1.59 6.47
CA GLY A 102 -16.89 0.15 6.70
C GLY A 102 -15.67 -0.56 6.10
N TYR A 103 -14.63 0.19 5.71
CA TYR A 103 -13.44 -0.40 5.11
C TYR A 103 -12.47 -0.92 6.17
N LYS A 104 -11.87 -2.07 5.87
CA LYS A 104 -10.64 -2.51 6.56
C LYS A 104 -9.45 -1.71 6.06
N VAL A 105 -8.55 -1.35 6.95
CA VAL A 105 -7.42 -0.47 6.61
C VAL A 105 -6.10 -1.24 6.68
N CYS A 106 -5.39 -1.27 5.56
CA CYS A 106 -4.01 -1.73 5.49
C CYS A 106 -3.07 -0.54 5.24
N ILE A 107 -2.00 -0.45 6.03
CA ILE A 107 -0.94 0.54 5.85
C ILE A 107 0.35 -0.17 5.45
N ASP A 108 0.91 0.18 4.29
CA ASP A 108 2.23 -0.27 3.86
C ASP A 108 3.30 0.77 4.25
N VAL A 109 4.38 0.31 4.87
CA VAL A 109 5.47 1.17 5.38
C VAL A 109 6.78 1.03 4.60
N THR A 110 6.75 0.36 3.45
CA THR A 110 7.93 -0.03 2.66
C THR A 110 8.54 1.13 1.88
N PRO A 111 7.86 1.73 0.88
CA PRO A 111 8.44 2.83 0.12
C PRO A 111 8.40 4.16 0.88
N GLY A 112 9.25 5.09 0.46
CA GLY A 112 9.27 6.44 0.99
C GLY A 112 10.46 6.69 1.91
N ARG A 113 10.48 7.87 2.51
CA ARG A 113 11.54 8.26 3.45
C ARG A 113 11.25 7.62 4.79
N LYS A 114 12.30 7.30 5.56
CA LYS A 114 12.18 6.66 6.88
C LYS A 114 11.21 7.39 7.82
N THR A 115 11.18 8.72 7.77
CA THR A 115 10.25 9.53 8.56
C THR A 115 8.78 9.26 8.20
N MET A 116 8.47 9.04 6.92
CA MET A 116 7.14 8.66 6.45
C MET A 116 6.77 7.25 6.91
N SER A 117 7.68 6.27 6.75
CA SER A 117 7.47 4.90 7.21
C SER A 117 7.21 4.86 8.72
N ILE A 118 7.99 5.59 9.53
CA ILE A 118 7.79 5.71 10.99
C ILE A 118 6.43 6.35 11.31
N ALA A 119 6.08 7.44 10.62
CA ALA A 119 4.80 8.11 10.85
C ALA A 119 3.60 7.21 10.50
N LEU A 120 3.67 6.49 9.38
CA LEU A 120 2.64 5.53 8.95
C LEU A 120 2.52 4.35 9.90
N TYR A 121 3.64 3.74 10.29
CA TYR A 121 3.68 2.67 11.28
C TYR A 121 3.05 3.10 12.60
N TYR A 122 3.49 4.25 13.12
CA TYR A 122 2.98 4.81 14.37
C TYR A 122 1.49 5.17 14.29
N THR A 123 1.03 5.70 13.16
CA THR A 123 -0.40 5.97 12.91
C THR A 123 -1.20 4.68 12.92
N GLY A 124 -0.70 3.64 12.24
CA GLY A 124 -1.31 2.31 12.22
C GLY A 124 -1.51 1.76 13.63
N LEU A 125 -0.48 1.82 14.47
CA LEU A 125 -0.57 1.40 15.88
C LEU A 125 -1.55 2.25 16.68
N ARG A 126 -1.41 3.59 16.62
CA ARG A 126 -2.27 4.56 17.32
C ARG A 126 -3.74 4.40 16.97
N LYS A 127 -4.03 4.06 15.72
CA LYS A 127 -5.39 3.86 15.23
C LYS A 127 -5.84 2.42 15.31
N ASN A 128 -5.00 1.45 15.66
CA ASN A 128 -5.35 0.03 15.71
C ASN A 128 -5.89 -0.47 14.36
N VAL A 129 -5.23 -0.11 13.25
CA VAL A 129 -5.66 -0.46 11.88
C VAL A 129 -5.69 -1.97 11.67
N ASP A 130 -6.44 -2.48 10.70
CA ASP A 130 -6.55 -3.92 10.48
C ASP A 130 -5.20 -4.58 10.14
N LYS A 131 -4.34 -3.88 9.37
CA LYS A 131 -3.02 -4.37 8.96
C LYS A 131 -1.97 -3.29 8.88
N ILE A 132 -0.75 -3.61 9.30
CA ILE A 132 0.46 -2.90 8.88
C ILE A 132 1.38 -3.90 8.19
N VAL A 133 1.86 -3.57 6.99
CA VAL A 133 2.65 -4.49 6.16
C VAL A 133 3.94 -3.86 5.67
N TYR A 134 4.91 -4.72 5.36
CA TYR A 134 6.20 -4.38 4.79
C TYR A 134 6.61 -5.43 3.75
N LEU A 135 6.90 -5.00 2.53
CA LEU A 135 7.39 -5.85 1.47
C LEU A 135 8.91 -6.03 1.61
N HIS A 136 9.30 -7.17 2.17
CA HIS A 136 10.68 -7.52 2.42
C HIS A 136 11.31 -8.14 1.18
N LEU A 137 12.22 -7.39 0.54
CA LEU A 137 13.10 -7.92 -0.50
C LEU A 137 14.29 -8.64 0.15
N LYS A 138 14.27 -9.98 0.10
CA LYS A 138 15.28 -10.84 0.75
C LYS A 138 16.60 -10.88 -0.04
N ASN A 139 16.56 -10.54 -1.33
CA ASN A 139 17.73 -10.52 -2.20
C ASN A 139 17.80 -9.23 -3.02
N LYS A 140 18.85 -8.44 -2.78
CA LYS A 140 19.07 -7.13 -3.41
C LYS A 140 19.32 -7.19 -4.93
N MET A 141 19.62 -8.35 -5.49
CA MET A 141 19.80 -8.46 -6.95
C MET A 141 18.54 -8.12 -7.74
N PHE A 142 17.37 -8.13 -7.10
CA PHE A 142 16.10 -7.74 -7.68
C PHE A 142 15.66 -6.33 -7.25
N GLU A 143 16.56 -5.50 -6.73
CA GLU A 143 16.26 -4.10 -6.44
C GLU A 143 15.97 -3.37 -7.77
N GLY A 144 14.81 -2.69 -7.85
CA GLY A 144 14.33 -2.07 -9.09
C GLY A 144 13.49 -2.99 -9.98
N GLU A 145 13.40 -4.29 -9.69
CA GLU A 145 12.48 -5.19 -10.36
C GLU A 145 11.06 -5.05 -9.79
N ILE A 146 10.04 -5.30 -10.63
CA ILE A 146 8.65 -5.31 -10.17
C ILE A 146 8.25 -6.71 -9.66
N TYR A 147 7.39 -6.73 -8.65
CA TYR A 147 6.96 -7.93 -7.90
C TYR A 147 6.72 -9.21 -8.74
N PRO A 148 6.03 -9.18 -9.89
CA PRO A 148 5.78 -10.40 -10.68
C PRO A 148 7.04 -11.09 -11.23
N PHE A 149 8.14 -10.34 -11.37
CA PHE A 149 9.40 -10.87 -11.90
C PHE A 149 10.37 -11.32 -10.80
N ILE A 150 10.02 -11.14 -9.53
CA ILE A 150 10.86 -11.53 -8.40
C ILE A 150 10.45 -12.93 -7.93
N PRO A 151 11.39 -13.90 -7.85
CA PRO A 151 11.09 -15.23 -7.34
C PRO A 151 10.50 -15.15 -5.92
N LYS A 152 9.41 -15.88 -5.66
CA LYS A 152 8.72 -15.87 -4.35
C LYS A 152 9.63 -16.16 -3.14
N PRO A 153 10.65 -17.03 -3.20
CA PRO A 153 11.60 -17.17 -2.09
C PRO A 153 12.43 -15.92 -1.78
N CYS A 154 12.53 -14.98 -2.73
CA CYS A 154 13.33 -13.76 -2.63
C CYS A 154 12.52 -12.53 -2.19
N ILE A 155 11.20 -12.63 -2.03
CA ILE A 155 10.33 -11.51 -1.66
C ILE A 155 9.16 -11.95 -0.80
N ASP A 156 8.77 -11.15 0.18
CA ASP A 156 7.74 -11.54 1.14
C ASP A 156 6.98 -10.33 1.66
N LEU A 157 5.64 -10.41 1.64
CA LEU A 157 4.79 -9.40 2.26
C LEU A 157 4.61 -9.75 3.73
N VAL A 158 5.48 -9.15 4.55
CA VAL A 158 5.51 -9.33 5.99
C VAL A 158 4.38 -8.52 6.62
N THR A 159 3.62 -9.16 7.51
CA THR A 159 2.64 -8.47 8.35
C THR A 159 3.32 -8.08 9.66
N LEU A 160 3.42 -6.78 9.91
CA LEU A 160 4.03 -6.21 11.11
C LEU A 160 3.01 -6.04 12.25
N TYR A 161 1.72 -5.91 11.90
CA TYR A 161 0.63 -5.76 12.86
C TYR A 161 -0.69 -6.29 12.27
N GLY A 162 -1.52 -6.91 13.12
CA GLY A 162 -2.81 -7.53 12.80
C GLY A 162 -2.69 -8.97 12.28
N ASP A 163 -3.75 -9.79 12.43
CA ASP A 163 -3.82 -11.25 12.12
C ASP A 163 -4.38 -11.60 10.75
#